data_AF-A0A949N908-F1
#
_entry.id   AF-A0A949N908-F1
#
_cell.length_a   1.000
_cell.length_b   1.000
_cell.length_c   1.000
_cell.angle_alpha   90.00
_cell.angle_beta   90.00
_cell.angle_gamma   90.00
#
_symmetry.space_group_name_H-M   'P 1'
#
loop_
_entity.id
_entity.type
_entity.pdbx_description
1 polymer ?
#
loop_
_entity_poly.entity_id
_entity_poly.type
_entity_poly.pdbx_seq_one_letter_code
_entity_poly.pdbx_strand_id
1 'polypeptide(L)'
;MWAMQTVDQANRAEPRGLGTALPGGGLRPGTAAGTCGDLPLLLALAAEAAGTVGADRGGAWAVVGLPQLGALAAADAGLDLGAGMWVDRPGRRWPEVVATAVEAVPVVLLGLPAGVRGVGRAAGPATVPDRTVRRVGALLRRSGSVLLVAGHWPGAEVRLRVSRAVWQGVDGEGYGLLRGRRTRVAVGGRGAGGMEHAVDLWLPGPQGAVEPYGAAGSAESEAVRGSVLLPSDGPADGSVSGTDDGEGRRRGSLRVVG
;
A
#
# COMPACT_ATOMS: atom_id res chain seq x y z
N MET A 1 18.33 -34.61 15.58
CA MET A 1 18.15 -33.61 16.64
C MET A 1 18.37 -32.24 15.99
N TRP A 2 17.31 -31.68 15.40
CA TRP A 2 17.40 -30.42 14.64
C TRP A 2 17.17 -29.27 15.62
N ALA A 3 18.17 -28.41 15.76
CA ALA A 3 18.07 -27.20 16.56
C ALA A 3 17.05 -26.28 15.88
N MET A 4 15.86 -26.21 16.48
CA MET A 4 14.85 -25.20 16.20
C MET A 4 15.48 -23.87 16.60
N GLN A 5 16.03 -23.14 15.63
CA GLN A 5 16.47 -21.76 15.84
C GLN A 5 15.22 -20.97 16.21
N THR A 6 15.07 -20.71 17.50
CA THR A 6 14.11 -19.76 18.05
C THR A 6 14.43 -18.42 17.40
N VAL A 7 13.59 -18.00 16.44
CA VAL A 7 13.61 -16.64 15.94
C VAL A 7 13.38 -15.74 17.15
N ASP A 8 14.42 -14.99 17.47
CA ASP A 8 14.55 -14.16 18.65
C ASP A 8 13.32 -13.23 18.80
N GLN A 9 12.57 -13.43 19.89
CA GLN A 9 11.41 -12.58 20.24
C GLN A 9 11.82 -11.18 20.72
N ALA A 10 13.12 -10.85 20.79
CA ALA A 10 13.62 -9.57 21.30
C ALA A 10 13.37 -8.35 20.38
N ASN A 11 12.90 -8.52 19.14
CA ASN A 11 12.71 -7.41 18.19
C ASN A 11 11.34 -6.68 18.31
N ARG A 12 10.75 -6.60 19.51
CA ARG A 12 9.32 -6.29 19.67
C ARG A 12 8.92 -4.85 20.01
N ALA A 13 9.81 -3.88 20.21
CA ALA A 13 9.34 -2.58 20.72
C ALA A 13 10.22 -1.36 20.43
N GLU A 14 10.80 -1.22 19.24
CA GLU A 14 11.28 0.10 18.79
C GLU A 14 10.31 0.71 17.79
N PRO A 15 9.96 2.01 17.91
CA PRO A 15 9.05 2.69 17.00
C PRO A 15 9.66 2.66 15.59
N ARG A 16 9.18 1.67 14.82
CA ARG A 16 9.45 1.46 13.39
C ARG A 16 9.18 2.77 12.65
N GLY A 17 9.95 3.06 11.61
CA GLY A 17 9.98 4.37 10.94
C GLY A 17 8.64 4.93 10.45
N LEU A 18 7.56 4.17 10.48
CA LEU A 18 6.19 4.64 10.24
C LEU A 18 5.67 5.62 11.29
N GLY A 19 6.15 5.59 12.53
CA GLY A 19 5.69 6.52 13.57
C GLY A 19 5.93 7.99 13.19
N THR A 20 7.01 8.28 12.47
CA THR A 20 7.29 9.64 11.95
C THR A 20 6.43 10.00 10.73
N ALA A 21 5.91 9.00 10.02
CA ALA A 21 5.00 9.18 8.90
C ALA A 21 3.58 9.53 9.37
N LEU A 22 3.14 8.91 10.47
CA LEU A 22 1.74 8.92 10.90
C LEU A 22 1.42 10.12 11.80
N PRO A 23 0.25 10.75 11.64
CA PRO A 23 -0.18 11.83 12.53
C PRO A 23 -0.29 11.36 13.99
N GLY A 24 0.45 12.01 14.88
CA GLY A 24 0.45 11.66 16.31
C GLY A 24 1.22 10.37 16.65
N GLY A 25 2.06 9.85 15.74
CA GLY A 25 2.99 8.76 16.03
C GLY A 25 2.49 7.35 15.73
N GLY A 26 1.23 7.17 15.32
CA GLY A 26 0.65 5.85 15.07
C GLY A 26 -0.78 5.91 14.53
N LEU A 27 -1.33 4.75 14.19
CA LEU A 27 -2.73 4.65 13.75
C LEU A 27 -3.69 4.74 14.94
N ARG A 28 -4.69 5.62 14.83
CA ARG A 28 -5.70 5.80 15.88
C ARG A 28 -6.69 4.63 15.87
N PRO A 29 -7.00 4.02 17.04
CA PRO A 29 -8.07 3.03 17.15
C PRO A 29 -9.41 3.55 16.61
N GLY A 30 -10.18 2.68 15.98
CA GLY A 30 -11.51 3.00 15.45
C GLY A 30 -11.52 3.85 14.18
N THR A 31 -10.40 3.89 13.45
CA THR A 31 -10.22 4.67 12.22
C THR A 31 -9.95 3.78 11.01
N ALA A 32 -9.97 4.39 9.83
CA ALA A 32 -9.59 3.72 8.59
C ALA A 32 -8.43 4.48 7.93
N ALA A 33 -7.49 3.75 7.35
CA ALA A 33 -6.42 4.28 6.52
C ALA A 33 -6.43 3.63 5.14
N GLY A 34 -6.10 4.42 4.12
CA GLY A 34 -5.96 3.94 2.74
C GLY A 34 -4.50 3.95 2.30
N THR A 35 -4.05 2.86 1.70
CA THR A 35 -2.79 2.81 0.95
C THR A 35 -3.14 2.80 -0.52
N CYS A 36 -2.53 3.63 -1.36
CA CYS A 36 -2.85 3.71 -2.79
C CYS A 36 -2.42 2.47 -3.61
N GLY A 37 -2.57 1.26 -3.07
CA GLY A 37 -2.30 -0.03 -3.71
C GLY A 37 -0.92 -0.63 -3.40
N ASP A 38 -0.08 0.03 -2.60
CA ASP A 38 1.23 -0.51 -2.23
C ASP A 38 1.11 -1.54 -1.10
N LEU A 39 1.26 -2.83 -1.44
CA LEU A 39 1.12 -3.93 -0.48
C LEU A 39 2.17 -3.94 0.62
N PRO A 40 3.48 -3.68 0.35
CA PRO A 40 4.45 -3.61 1.44
C PRO A 40 4.12 -2.49 2.44
N LEU A 41 3.65 -1.32 1.98
CA LEU A 41 3.15 -0.26 2.86
C LEU A 41 1.95 -0.72 3.69
N LEU A 42 1.00 -1.41 3.07
CA LEU A 42 -0.18 -1.94 3.74
C LEU A 42 0.19 -2.94 4.84
N LEU A 43 1.11 -3.87 4.55
CA LEU A 43 1.61 -4.86 5.51
C LEU A 43 2.37 -4.21 6.67
N ALA A 44 3.18 -3.21 6.37
CA ALA A 44 3.91 -2.48 7.40
C ALA A 44 2.98 -1.72 8.36
N LEU A 45 1.93 -1.08 7.84
CA LEU A 45 0.89 -0.44 8.66
C LEU A 45 0.10 -1.47 9.47
N ALA A 46 -0.16 -2.65 8.91
CA ALA A 46 -0.83 -3.72 9.64
C ALA A 46 0.01 -4.23 10.81
N ALA A 47 1.31 -4.40 10.62
CA ALA A 47 2.23 -4.79 11.68
C ALA A 47 2.34 -3.72 12.78
N GLU A 48 2.37 -2.44 12.41
CA GLU A 48 2.31 -1.33 13.37
C GLU A 48 1.01 -1.36 14.17
N ALA A 49 -0.15 -1.41 13.50
CA ALA A 49 -1.45 -1.45 14.15
C ALA A 49 -1.64 -2.70 15.04
N ALA A 50 -1.10 -3.86 14.64
CA ALA A 50 -1.17 -5.08 15.43
C ALA A 50 -0.33 -4.97 16.71
N GLY A 51 0.81 -4.27 16.65
CA GLY A 51 1.68 -4.00 17.80
C GLY A 51 1.17 -2.90 18.73
N THR A 52 0.34 -1.98 18.24
CA THR A 52 -0.21 -0.87 19.05
C THR A 52 -1.65 -1.16 19.48
N VAL A 53 -2.60 -1.15 18.54
CA VAL A 53 -4.04 -1.35 18.78
C VAL A 53 -4.37 -2.81 19.10
N GLY A 54 -3.57 -3.75 18.57
CA GLY A 54 -3.79 -5.18 18.77
C GLY A 54 -3.05 -5.80 19.96
N ALA A 55 -2.24 -5.05 20.70
CA ALA A 55 -1.36 -5.59 21.73
C ALA A 55 -2.11 -6.36 22.83
N ASP A 56 -3.25 -5.85 23.27
CA ASP A 56 -4.13 -6.44 24.28
C ASP A 56 -5.00 -7.59 23.73
N ARG A 57 -5.05 -7.75 22.41
CA ARG A 57 -5.86 -8.75 21.69
C ARG A 57 -5.01 -9.75 20.91
N GLY A 58 -3.77 -9.96 21.36
CA GLY A 58 -2.85 -10.95 20.79
C GLY A 58 -2.40 -10.64 19.36
N GLY A 59 -2.49 -9.38 18.92
CA GLY A 59 -2.12 -8.96 17.58
C GLY A 59 -2.99 -9.56 16.47
N ALA A 60 -4.20 -10.04 16.80
CA ALA A 60 -5.07 -10.73 15.85
C ALA A 60 -5.44 -9.86 14.65
N TRP A 61 -5.53 -10.46 13.47
CA TRP A 61 -5.71 -9.71 12.23
C TRP A 61 -6.43 -10.53 11.16
N ALA A 62 -7.03 -9.82 10.20
CA ALA A 62 -7.75 -10.46 9.11
C ALA A 62 -7.46 -9.78 7.77
N VAL A 63 -7.34 -10.60 6.73
CA VAL A 63 -7.22 -10.17 5.33
C VAL A 63 -8.51 -10.51 4.62
N VAL A 64 -9.10 -9.53 3.95
CA VAL A 64 -10.34 -9.70 3.18
C VAL A 64 -10.12 -9.17 1.77
N GLY A 65 -10.28 -10.02 0.76
CA GLY A 65 -10.25 -9.61 -0.64
C GLY A 65 -8.87 -9.24 -1.20
N LEU A 66 -7.77 -9.72 -0.60
CA LEU A 66 -6.40 -9.52 -1.08
C LEU A 66 -5.74 -10.87 -1.44
N PRO A 67 -6.19 -11.56 -2.50
CA PRO A 67 -5.63 -12.85 -2.89
C PRO A 67 -4.14 -12.81 -3.25
N GLN A 68 -3.61 -11.63 -3.58
CA GLN A 68 -2.19 -11.41 -3.88
C GLN A 68 -1.31 -11.25 -2.63
N LEU A 69 -1.89 -11.16 -1.43
CA LEU A 69 -1.15 -11.01 -0.17
C LEU A 69 -0.77 -12.40 0.36
N GLY A 70 0.51 -12.75 0.23
CA GLY A 70 1.05 -14.02 0.70
C GLY A 70 1.29 -14.06 2.21
N ALA A 71 1.12 -15.24 2.82
CA ALA A 71 1.35 -15.46 4.25
C ALA A 71 2.81 -15.15 4.66
N LEU A 72 3.80 -15.60 3.87
CA LEU A 72 5.21 -15.34 4.18
C LEU A 72 5.53 -13.83 4.19
N ALA A 73 4.99 -13.06 3.24
CA ALA A 73 5.19 -11.61 3.21
C ALA A 73 4.58 -10.92 4.45
N ALA A 74 3.46 -11.44 4.98
CA ALA A 74 2.89 -10.97 6.24
C ALA A 74 3.79 -11.32 7.44
N ALA A 75 4.33 -12.54 7.49
CA ALA A 75 5.28 -12.94 8.53
C ALA A 75 6.55 -12.08 8.50
N ASP A 76 7.10 -11.82 7.31
CA ASP A 76 8.28 -10.96 7.10
C ASP A 76 8.03 -9.52 7.56
N ALA A 77 6.80 -9.02 7.40
CA ALA A 77 6.40 -7.71 7.94
C ALA A 77 6.25 -7.70 9.48
N GLY A 78 6.24 -8.87 10.11
CA GLY A 78 6.13 -9.05 11.55
C GLY A 78 4.70 -9.33 12.05
N LEU A 79 3.78 -9.76 11.18
CA LEU A 79 2.47 -10.25 11.60
C LEU A 79 2.55 -11.71 12.04
N ASP A 80 1.94 -12.02 13.18
CA ASP A 80 1.85 -13.40 13.67
C ASP A 80 0.86 -14.21 12.84
N LEU A 81 1.36 -15.20 12.09
CA LEU A 81 0.52 -16.09 11.28
C LEU A 81 -0.45 -16.93 12.11
N GLY A 82 -0.11 -17.22 13.38
CA GLY A 82 -1.00 -17.94 14.30
C GLY A 82 -2.23 -17.14 14.71
N ALA A 83 -2.20 -15.81 14.55
CA ALA A 83 -3.28 -14.89 14.88
C ALA A 83 -3.98 -14.30 13.64
N GLY A 84 -3.64 -14.79 12.44
CA GLY A 84 -4.13 -14.27 11.16
C GLY A 84 -5.27 -15.08 10.54
N MET A 85 -6.20 -14.40 9.87
CA MET A 85 -7.29 -15.02 9.09
C MET A 85 -7.34 -14.48 7.66
N TRP A 86 -7.66 -15.33 6.68
CA TRP A 86 -7.80 -14.94 5.27
C TRP A 86 -9.20 -15.22 4.73
N VAL A 87 -9.73 -14.26 3.98
CA VAL A 87 -10.93 -14.39 3.17
C VAL A 87 -10.63 -13.85 1.77
N ASP A 88 -10.13 -14.72 0.89
CA ASP A 88 -9.61 -14.30 -0.43
C ASP A 88 -10.69 -13.72 -1.35
N ARG A 89 -11.87 -14.35 -1.36
CA ARG A 89 -12.94 -14.07 -2.32
C ARG A 89 -14.27 -13.82 -1.60
N PRO A 90 -14.43 -12.66 -0.93
CA PRO A 90 -15.68 -12.33 -0.22
C PRO A 90 -16.86 -12.05 -1.18
N GLY A 91 -16.58 -11.85 -2.47
CA GLY A 91 -17.60 -11.65 -3.51
C GLY A 91 -18.49 -10.44 -3.23
N ARG A 92 -19.80 -10.59 -3.49
CA ARG A 92 -20.78 -9.51 -3.27
C ARG A 92 -21.05 -9.24 -1.78
N ARG A 93 -20.74 -10.19 -0.90
CA ARG A 93 -20.96 -10.11 0.55
C ARG A 93 -19.78 -9.48 1.30
N TRP A 94 -18.85 -8.86 0.59
CA TRP A 94 -17.70 -8.20 1.20
C TRP A 94 -18.06 -7.18 2.29
N PRO A 95 -19.16 -6.39 2.21
CA PRO A 95 -19.50 -5.46 3.29
C PRO A 95 -19.82 -6.19 4.60
N GLU A 96 -20.52 -7.32 4.52
CA GLU A 96 -20.85 -8.15 5.68
C GLU A 96 -19.61 -8.83 6.25
N VAL A 97 -18.74 -9.38 5.40
CA VAL A 97 -17.48 -10.01 5.82
C VAL A 97 -16.58 -9.01 6.54
N VAL A 98 -16.44 -7.80 5.99
CA VAL A 98 -15.63 -6.74 6.63
C VAL A 98 -16.26 -6.31 7.95
N ALA A 99 -17.58 -6.14 8.02
CA ALA A 99 -18.26 -5.81 9.26
C ALA A 99 -18.00 -6.85 10.35
N THR A 100 -18.10 -8.14 10.01
CA THR A 100 -17.81 -9.24 10.95
C THR A 100 -16.34 -9.26 11.35
N ALA A 101 -15.41 -9.07 10.41
CA ALA A 101 -13.97 -9.03 10.71
C ALA A 101 -13.63 -7.86 11.65
N VAL A 102 -14.17 -6.67 11.40
CA VAL A 102 -13.94 -5.47 12.23
C VAL A 102 -14.40 -5.69 13.67
N GLU A 103 -15.49 -6.43 13.87
CA GLU A 103 -15.98 -6.76 15.21
C GLU A 103 -15.14 -7.86 15.90
N ALA A 104 -14.48 -8.72 15.13
CA ALA A 104 -13.75 -9.87 15.64
C ALA A 104 -12.26 -9.61 15.94
N VAL A 105 -11.59 -8.78 15.14
CA VAL A 105 -10.13 -8.55 15.24
C VAL A 105 -9.77 -7.06 15.26
N PRO A 106 -8.69 -6.66 15.96
CA PRO A 106 -8.24 -5.27 16.04
C PRO A 106 -7.74 -4.71 14.70
N VAL A 107 -7.25 -5.54 13.77
CA VAL A 107 -6.68 -5.07 12.49
C VAL A 107 -7.31 -5.82 11.31
N VAL A 108 -7.87 -5.08 10.35
CA VAL A 108 -8.45 -5.64 9.13
C VAL A 108 -7.80 -5.02 7.90
N LEU A 109 -7.18 -5.86 7.06
CA LEU A 109 -6.69 -5.48 5.74
C LEU A 109 -7.76 -5.79 4.68
N LEU A 110 -8.09 -4.81 3.85
CA LEU A 110 -9.17 -4.91 2.87
C LEU A 110 -8.68 -4.59 1.46
N GLY A 111 -8.87 -5.55 0.55
CA GLY A 111 -8.86 -5.35 -0.89
C GLY A 111 -10.29 -5.23 -1.39
N LEU A 112 -10.61 -4.10 -2.04
CA LEU A 112 -11.93 -3.92 -2.63
C LEU A 112 -12.07 -4.81 -3.87
N PRO A 113 -13.17 -5.56 -4.03
CA PRO A 113 -13.38 -6.41 -5.21
C PRO A 113 -13.34 -5.61 -6.51
N ALA A 114 -12.83 -6.22 -7.59
CA ALA A 114 -12.68 -5.63 -8.93
C ALA A 114 -13.99 -5.17 -9.64
N GLY A 115 -15.13 -5.21 -8.95
CA GLY A 115 -16.44 -4.75 -9.44
C GLY A 115 -17.11 -3.68 -8.58
N VAL A 116 -16.46 -3.22 -7.50
CA VAL A 116 -16.85 -1.95 -6.84
C VAL A 116 -16.52 -0.85 -7.85
N ARG A 117 -17.56 -0.21 -8.40
CA ARG A 117 -17.52 0.50 -9.70
C ARG A 117 -16.23 1.30 -9.94
N GLY A 118 -15.54 0.85 -11.00
CA GLY A 118 -14.30 1.35 -11.59
C GLY A 118 -13.82 0.33 -12.65
N VAL A 119 -14.62 0.02 -13.68
CA VAL A 119 -14.26 -0.99 -14.72
C VAL A 119 -13.43 -0.37 -15.86
N GLY A 120 -12.14 -0.71 -15.92
CA GLY A 120 -11.24 -0.39 -17.04
C GLY A 120 -10.27 0.75 -16.76
N ARG A 121 -9.23 0.89 -17.61
CA ARG A 121 -8.19 1.93 -17.58
C ARG A 121 -8.74 3.38 -17.67
N ALA A 122 -10.04 3.51 -17.92
CA ALA A 122 -10.79 4.77 -18.01
C ALA A 122 -11.90 4.91 -16.94
N ALA A 123 -11.98 4.02 -15.95
CA ALA A 123 -13.02 4.09 -14.93
C ALA A 123 -12.48 4.67 -13.63
N GLY A 124 -13.21 5.66 -13.12
CA GLY A 124 -12.90 6.38 -11.89
C GLY A 124 -12.75 5.48 -10.65
N PRO A 125 -12.37 6.08 -9.52
CA PRO A 125 -12.04 5.35 -8.30
C PRO A 125 -13.19 4.43 -7.86
N ALA A 126 -12.83 3.22 -7.41
CA ALA A 126 -13.74 2.23 -6.85
C ALA A 126 -14.75 2.90 -5.89
N THR A 127 -16.00 3.03 -6.33
CA THR A 127 -17.00 3.78 -5.57
C THR A 127 -17.68 2.87 -4.55
N VAL A 128 -17.29 2.98 -3.29
CA VAL A 128 -17.94 2.29 -2.16
C VAL A 128 -19.23 3.02 -1.80
N PRO A 129 -20.39 2.33 -1.69
CA PRO A 129 -21.64 2.97 -1.29
C PRO A 129 -21.55 3.67 0.08
N ASP A 130 -22.08 4.89 0.19
CA ASP A 130 -22.05 5.69 1.43
C ASP A 130 -22.60 4.96 2.64
N ARG A 131 -23.67 4.17 2.47
CA ARG A 131 -24.24 3.33 3.54
C ARG A 131 -23.21 2.35 4.10
N THR A 132 -22.36 1.79 3.25
CA THR A 132 -21.30 0.86 3.65
C THR A 132 -20.20 1.60 4.37
N VAL A 133 -19.77 2.75 3.85
CA VAL A 133 -18.76 3.61 4.52
C VAL A 133 -19.22 4.03 5.91
N ARG A 134 -20.47 4.49 6.05
CA ARG A 134 -21.05 4.91 7.34
C ARG A 134 -21.17 3.74 8.32
N ARG A 135 -21.67 2.59 7.86
CA ARG A 135 -21.81 1.38 8.68
C ARG A 135 -20.45 0.92 9.20
N VAL A 136 -19.48 0.70 8.31
CA VAL A 136 -18.13 0.28 8.68
C VAL A 136 -17.46 1.30 9.59
N GLY A 137 -17.59 2.60 9.30
CA GLY A 137 -17.08 3.66 10.18
C GLY A 137 -17.67 3.65 11.60
N ALA A 138 -18.96 3.33 11.75
CA ALA A 138 -19.57 3.16 13.06
C ALA A 138 -19.04 1.91 13.80
N LEU A 139 -18.82 0.81 13.07
CA LEU A 139 -18.25 -0.42 13.63
C LEU A 139 -16.82 -0.24 14.11
N LEU A 140 -15.98 0.47 13.33
CA LEU A 140 -14.61 0.78 13.72
C LEU A 140 -14.59 1.56 15.04
N ARG A 141 -15.38 2.64 15.14
CA ARG A 141 -15.48 3.42 16.39
C ARG A 141 -15.98 2.60 17.59
N ARG A 142 -16.90 1.66 17.35
CA ARG A 142 -17.46 0.81 18.43
C ARG A 142 -16.49 -0.27 18.90
N SER A 143 -15.75 -0.89 17.98
CA SER A 143 -14.82 -2.01 18.26
C SER A 143 -13.41 -1.55 18.64
N GLY A 144 -13.06 -0.31 18.28
CA GLY A 144 -11.69 0.20 18.35
C GLY A 144 -10.79 -0.35 17.25
N SER A 145 -11.29 -1.21 16.36
CA SER A 145 -10.48 -1.84 15.31
C SER A 145 -10.05 -0.82 14.24
N VAL A 146 -8.96 -1.13 13.56
CA VAL A 146 -8.38 -0.32 12.48
C VAL A 146 -8.60 -1.03 11.14
N LEU A 147 -9.11 -0.28 10.16
CA LEU A 147 -9.28 -0.76 8.78
C LEU A 147 -8.18 -0.21 7.88
N LEU A 148 -7.43 -1.08 7.23
CA LEU A 148 -6.39 -0.77 6.28
C LEU A 148 -6.83 -1.18 4.88
N VAL A 149 -7.05 -0.22 3.98
CA VAL A 149 -7.57 -0.49 2.64
C VAL A 149 -6.45 -0.40 1.61
N ALA A 150 -6.30 -1.44 0.78
CA ALA A 150 -5.41 -1.47 -0.38
C ALA A 150 -5.99 -0.67 -1.56
N GLY A 151 -6.34 0.58 -1.30
CA GLY A 151 -6.89 1.51 -2.27
C GLY A 151 -7.51 2.73 -1.61
N HIS A 152 -8.39 3.39 -2.35
CA HIS A 152 -9.16 4.51 -1.80
C HIS A 152 -10.27 4.01 -0.88
N TRP A 153 -10.37 4.62 0.31
CA TRP A 153 -11.51 4.48 1.19
C TRP A 153 -12.09 5.87 1.51
N PRO A 154 -13.36 6.16 1.18
CA PRO A 154 -13.95 7.49 1.41
C PRO A 154 -13.95 7.91 2.88
N GLY A 155 -14.05 6.95 3.80
CA GLY A 155 -14.03 7.18 5.24
C GLY A 155 -12.63 7.30 5.85
N ALA A 156 -11.56 7.27 5.05
CA ALA A 156 -10.21 7.25 5.58
C ALA A 156 -9.87 8.56 6.31
N GLU A 157 -9.21 8.43 7.45
CA GLU A 157 -8.66 9.54 8.21
C GLU A 157 -7.29 9.93 7.64
N VAL A 158 -6.48 8.92 7.33
CA VAL A 158 -5.15 9.06 6.73
C VAL A 158 -5.09 8.28 5.41
N ARG A 159 -4.45 8.87 4.41
CA ARG A 159 -4.14 8.25 3.13
C ARG A 159 -2.63 8.30 2.95
N LEU A 160 -2.03 7.15 2.68
CA LEU A 160 -0.60 7.02 2.43
C LEU A 160 -0.38 6.55 0.99
N ARG A 161 0.60 7.17 0.32
CA ARG A 161 0.96 6.86 -1.06
C ARG A 161 2.46 6.84 -1.21
N VAL A 162 3.00 5.77 -1.78
CA VAL A 162 4.39 5.75 -2.24
C VAL A 162 4.49 6.64 -3.49
N SER A 163 5.15 7.79 -3.38
CA SER A 163 5.34 8.75 -4.47
C SER A 163 6.64 8.50 -5.25
N ARG A 164 7.61 7.83 -4.64
CA ARG A 164 8.85 7.37 -5.27
C ARG A 164 9.30 6.06 -4.63
N ALA A 165 9.84 5.14 -5.42
CA ALA A 165 10.47 3.93 -4.93
C ALA A 165 11.74 3.64 -5.73
N VAL A 166 12.80 3.21 -5.03
CA VAL A 166 14.09 2.81 -5.61
C VAL A 166 14.53 1.52 -4.93
N TRP A 167 14.66 0.46 -5.72
CA TRP A 167 15.19 -0.81 -5.24
C TRP A 167 16.73 -0.78 -5.16
N GLN A 168 17.26 -1.51 -4.19
CA GLN A 168 18.69 -1.60 -3.88
C GLN A 168 19.13 -3.07 -3.90
N GLY A 169 20.40 -3.32 -4.21
CA GLY A 169 21.00 -4.66 -4.21
C GLY A 169 21.22 -5.28 -5.59
N VAL A 170 20.81 -4.57 -6.65
CA VAL A 170 21.28 -4.82 -8.01
C VAL A 170 22.50 -3.93 -8.30
N ASP A 171 23.50 -4.49 -8.97
CA ASP A 171 24.69 -3.76 -9.43
C ASP A 171 24.39 -2.95 -10.70
N GLY A 172 25.39 -2.19 -11.16
CA GLY A 172 25.27 -1.35 -12.36
C GLY A 172 25.11 -2.14 -13.67
N GLU A 173 25.35 -3.45 -13.65
CA GLU A 173 25.19 -4.36 -14.79
C GLU A 173 23.86 -5.15 -14.74
N GLY A 174 23.08 -4.99 -13.67
CA GLY A 174 21.78 -5.61 -13.48
C GLY A 174 21.79 -6.96 -12.76
N TYR A 175 22.92 -7.38 -12.18
CA TYR A 175 23.02 -8.60 -11.38
C TYR A 175 22.86 -8.32 -9.89
N GLY A 176 22.44 -9.33 -9.13
CA GLY A 176 22.30 -9.26 -7.68
C GLY A 176 20.91 -9.64 -7.18
N LEU A 177 20.67 -9.40 -5.90
CA LEU A 177 19.41 -9.70 -5.23
C LEU A 177 18.81 -8.40 -4.70
N LEU A 178 17.49 -8.24 -4.82
CA LEU A 178 16.79 -7.13 -4.20
C LEU A 178 16.95 -7.24 -2.68
N ARG A 179 17.67 -6.29 -2.09
CA ARG A 179 17.92 -6.24 -0.65
C ARG A 179 16.91 -5.36 0.05
N GLY A 180 16.58 -4.21 -0.51
CA GLY A 180 15.63 -3.28 0.10
C GLY A 180 15.07 -2.27 -0.88
N ARG A 181 14.03 -1.57 -0.47
CA ARG A 181 13.33 -0.55 -1.25
C ARG A 181 13.30 0.76 -0.48
N ARG A 182 14.05 1.75 -0.97
CA ARG A 182 13.94 3.13 -0.49
C ARG A 182 12.69 3.75 -1.09
N THR A 183 11.83 4.29 -0.25
CA THR A 183 10.55 4.86 -0.66
C THR A 183 10.36 6.26 -0.10
N ARG A 184 9.72 7.13 -0.88
CA ARG A 184 9.13 8.37 -0.38
C ARG A 184 7.63 8.14 -0.23
N VAL A 185 7.13 8.26 0.99
CA VAL A 185 5.72 8.07 1.33
C VAL A 185 5.10 9.43 1.59
N ALA A 186 4.15 9.82 0.74
CA ALA A 186 3.30 10.98 0.97
C ALA A 186 2.12 10.59 1.86
N VAL A 187 1.82 11.42 2.84
CA VAL A 187 0.79 11.23 3.85
C VAL A 187 -0.14 12.43 3.82
N GLY A 188 -1.43 12.17 3.68
CA GLY A 188 -2.45 13.21 3.67
C GLY A 188 -3.80 12.68 4.15
N GLY A 189 -4.84 13.51 4.07
CA GLY A 189 -6.19 13.14 4.53
C GLY A 189 -6.70 14.04 5.66
N ARG A 190 -7.92 13.76 6.13
CA ARG A 190 -8.64 14.62 7.08
C ARG A 190 -7.97 14.67 8.46
N GLY A 191 -7.31 13.59 8.87
CA GLY A 191 -6.56 13.52 10.13
C GLY A 191 -5.08 13.88 10.02
N ALA A 192 -4.60 14.23 8.83
CA ALA A 192 -3.18 14.54 8.60
C ALA A 192 -2.79 16.01 8.88
N GLY A 193 -3.67 16.80 9.52
CA GLY A 193 -3.33 18.17 9.92
C GLY A 193 -3.36 19.20 8.77
N GLY A 194 -4.07 18.92 7.68
CA GLY A 194 -4.37 19.89 6.62
C GLY A 194 -3.32 20.06 5.52
N MET A 195 -2.05 19.74 5.78
CA MET A 195 -0.98 19.76 4.78
C MET A 195 -0.49 18.34 4.48
N GLU A 196 -0.35 17.99 3.20
CA GLU A 196 0.29 16.73 2.80
C GLU A 196 1.79 16.83 3.08
N HIS A 197 2.34 15.88 3.85
CA HIS A 197 3.77 15.78 4.10
C HIS A 197 4.32 14.48 3.52
N ALA A 198 5.63 14.42 3.32
CA ALA A 198 6.29 13.23 2.80
C ALA A 198 7.46 12.83 3.69
N VAL A 199 7.67 11.52 3.84
CA VAL A 199 8.79 10.95 4.59
C VAL A 199 9.53 9.93 3.74
N ASP A 200 10.85 9.85 3.90
CA ASP A 200 11.67 8.85 3.24
C ASP A 200 11.88 7.66 4.19
N LEU A 201 11.58 6.45 3.71
CA LEU A 201 11.58 5.21 4.49
C LEU A 201 12.19 4.06 3.68
N TRP A 202 12.84 3.14 4.37
CA TRP A 202 13.05 1.78 3.89
C TRP A 202 11.75 0.98 4.04
N LEU A 203 11.25 0.40 2.95
CA LEU A 203 9.97 -0.31 2.92
C LEU A 203 9.88 -1.30 1.74
N PRO A 204 10.27 -2.57 1.88
CA PRO A 204 10.97 -3.14 3.02
C PRO A 204 12.45 -2.70 3.04
N GLY A 205 13.05 -2.66 4.23
CA GLY A 205 14.49 -2.52 4.41
C GLY A 205 15.25 -3.82 4.16
N PRO A 206 16.60 -3.81 4.29
CA PRO A 206 17.45 -4.98 4.05
C PRO A 206 17.09 -6.23 4.86
N GLN A 207 16.48 -6.04 6.04
CA GLN A 207 16.05 -7.07 6.96
C GLN A 207 14.54 -7.34 6.88
N GLY A 208 13.84 -6.82 5.86
CA GLY A 208 12.39 -6.96 5.71
C GLY A 208 11.55 -5.94 6.53
N ALA A 209 12.17 -5.29 7.51
CA ALA A 209 11.51 -4.32 8.40
C ALA A 209 11.35 -2.93 7.79
N VAL A 210 10.52 -2.09 8.43
CA VAL A 210 10.36 -0.68 8.04
C VAL A 210 11.19 0.22 8.93
N GLU A 211 12.06 1.00 8.29
CA GLU A 211 13.06 1.81 8.95
C GLU A 211 13.08 3.23 8.36
N PRO A 212 13.36 4.27 9.17
CA PRO A 212 13.58 5.61 8.64
C PRO A 212 14.73 5.60 7.62
N TYR A 213 14.54 6.25 6.48
CA TYR A 213 15.64 6.50 5.55
C TYR A 213 16.18 7.92 5.79
N GLY A 214 17.32 8.01 6.47
CA GLY A 214 18.04 9.27 6.68
C GLY A 214 17.51 10.11 7.86
N ALA A 215 18.05 9.86 9.04
CA ALA A 215 18.14 10.84 10.13
C ALA A 215 19.61 11.13 10.46
N ALA A 216 20.42 11.40 9.43
CA ALA A 216 21.74 12.04 9.54
C ALA A 216 22.11 12.59 8.15
N GLY A 217 22.35 13.90 8.07
CA GLY A 217 23.05 14.53 6.94
C GLY A 217 22.17 15.01 5.80
N SER A 218 21.73 16.26 5.89
CA SER A 218 21.75 17.15 4.73
C SER A 218 23.15 17.13 4.08
N ALA A 219 23.19 17.02 2.75
CA ALA A 219 24.36 17.11 1.84
C ALA A 219 25.06 15.80 1.44
N GLU A 220 24.49 15.12 0.44
CA GLU A 220 25.22 14.48 -0.67
C GLU A 220 24.22 14.35 -1.84
N SER A 221 23.98 15.44 -2.57
CA SER A 221 24.65 15.76 -3.84
C SER A 221 24.48 14.69 -4.93
N GLU A 222 23.58 14.99 -5.88
CA GLU A 222 23.95 15.10 -7.29
C GLU A 222 24.90 14.04 -7.89
N ALA A 223 24.50 12.77 -7.86
CA ALA A 223 24.85 11.73 -8.85
C ALA A 223 23.98 10.51 -8.49
N VAL A 224 23.00 10.09 -9.28
CA VAL A 224 23.19 9.20 -10.43
C VAL A 224 21.95 9.36 -11.31
N ARG A 225 22.17 9.78 -12.56
CA ARG A 225 21.20 9.67 -13.65
C ARG A 225 21.04 8.19 -13.97
N GLY A 226 19.89 7.65 -13.55
CA GLY A 226 19.49 6.27 -13.81
C GLY A 226 18.07 6.01 -13.35
N SER A 227 17.18 6.99 -13.53
CA SER A 227 15.75 6.78 -13.29
C SER A 227 15.16 6.07 -14.50
N VAL A 228 14.82 4.79 -14.35
CA VAL A 228 13.79 4.16 -15.19
C VAL A 228 12.47 4.82 -14.78
N LEU A 229 12.10 5.87 -15.50
CA LEU A 229 10.77 6.47 -15.46
C LEU A 229 9.81 5.48 -16.15
N LEU A 230 8.79 5.05 -15.41
CA LEU A 230 7.63 4.42 -16.04
C LEU A 230 6.94 5.49 -16.91
N PRO A 231 6.58 5.19 -18.19
CA PRO A 231 5.97 6.18 -19.07
C PRO A 231 4.60 6.59 -18.54
N SER A 232 4.39 7.90 -18.38
CA SER A 232 3.08 8.51 -18.21
C SER A 232 2.59 9.03 -19.55
N ASP A 233 1.70 8.30 -20.21
CA ASP A 233 1.00 8.76 -21.40
C ASP A 233 -0.09 9.77 -21.02
N GLY A 234 0.06 11.01 -21.49
CA GLY A 234 -0.98 12.03 -21.55
C GLY A 234 -1.23 12.41 -23.02
N PRO A 235 -2.47 12.77 -23.41
CA PRO A 235 -2.88 12.85 -24.81
C PRO A 235 -2.30 14.08 -25.50
N ALA A 236 -1.78 13.87 -26.71
CA ALA A 236 -1.39 14.93 -27.63
C ALA A 236 -2.61 15.41 -28.42
N ASP A 237 -3.16 16.58 -28.06
CA ASP A 237 -4.01 17.34 -28.97
C ASP A 237 -3.13 18.25 -29.82
N GLY A 238 -2.78 17.75 -31.01
CA GLY A 238 -2.14 18.52 -32.06
C GLY A 238 -3.19 19.02 -33.05
N SER A 239 -3.61 20.28 -32.91
CA SER A 239 -4.32 21.00 -33.96
C SER A 239 -3.33 21.43 -35.04
N VAL A 240 -3.32 20.74 -36.17
CA VAL A 240 -2.70 21.23 -37.42
C VAL A 240 -3.81 21.30 -38.46
N SER A 241 -4.26 22.52 -38.74
CA SER A 241 -5.07 22.84 -39.91
C SER A 241 -4.10 23.20 -41.04
N GLY A 242 -4.05 22.36 -42.06
CA GLY A 242 -3.26 22.56 -43.27
C GLY A 242 -3.95 21.81 -44.39
N THR A 243 -4.64 22.56 -45.23
CA THR A 243 -5.54 22.10 -46.28
C THR A 243 -4.82 21.33 -47.38
N ASP A 244 -5.46 20.23 -47.73
CA ASP A 244 -5.46 19.39 -48.93
C ASP A 244 -4.75 19.94 -50.19
N ASP A 245 -3.92 19.09 -50.79
CA ASP A 245 -3.79 18.96 -52.24
C ASP A 245 -3.22 17.56 -52.60
N GLY A 246 -4.08 16.72 -53.20
CA GLY A 246 -3.74 16.03 -54.44
C GLY A 246 -2.88 14.75 -54.41
N GLU A 247 -3.59 13.61 -54.41
CA GLU A 247 -3.38 12.51 -55.38
C GLU A 247 -2.11 11.64 -55.29
N GLY A 248 -2.27 10.34 -54.99
CA GLY A 248 -1.14 9.41 -55.03
C GLY A 248 -1.41 7.98 -54.57
N ARG A 249 -2.28 7.28 -55.30
CA ARG A 249 -2.50 5.83 -55.25
C ARG A 249 -1.17 5.04 -55.21
N ARG A 250 -0.93 4.16 -54.21
CA ARG A 250 -0.21 2.86 -54.39
C ARG A 250 -0.27 1.96 -53.14
N ARG A 251 -0.35 0.66 -53.46
CA ARG A 251 -0.45 -0.53 -52.60
C ARG A 251 0.85 -0.84 -51.83
N GLY A 252 0.73 -1.47 -50.66
CA GLY A 252 1.77 -2.30 -50.01
C GLY A 252 1.47 -2.48 -48.50
N SER A 253 0.85 -3.57 -48.05
CA SER A 253 1.46 -4.84 -47.62
C SER A 253 2.37 -4.76 -46.37
N LEU A 254 1.87 -5.35 -45.25
CA LEU A 254 2.56 -6.15 -44.22
C LEU A 254 3.74 -5.55 -43.41
N ARG A 255 3.63 -5.51 -42.08
CA ARG A 255 4.05 -6.58 -41.14
C ARG A 255 3.76 -6.22 -39.68
N VAL A 256 3.25 -7.21 -38.95
CA VAL A 256 3.24 -7.31 -37.48
C VAL A 256 4.53 -8.03 -37.06
N VAL A 257 5.27 -7.46 -36.12
CA VAL A 257 6.26 -8.08 -35.23
C VAL A 257 6.33 -7.13 -34.02
N GLY A 258 6.30 -7.50 -32.76
CA GLY A 258 6.31 -8.76 -32.02
C GLY A 258 6.59 -8.34 -30.58
#